data_AF-A0A2T2TI76-F1
#
_entry.id   AF-A0A2T2TI76-F1
#
_cell.length_a   1.000
_cell.length_b   1.000
_cell.length_c   1.000
_cell.angle_alpha   90.00
_cell.angle_beta   90.00
_cell.angle_gamma   90.00
#
_symmetry.space_group_name_H-M   'P 1'
#
loop_
_entity.id
_entity.type
_entity.pdbx_description
1 polymer ?
#
loop_
_entity_poly.entity_id
_entity_poly.type
_entity_poly.pdbx_seq_one_letter_code
_entity_poly.pdbx_strand_id
1 'polypeptide(L)'
;MNWSNWEPRFERFLRDEADAPADPAHDPAHTERVVRQAKRLARVEGAALAVVVPAAWLHDCAQTPKDSDERSHASAAAARRAQRFLDDAGYPAEH
;
A
#
# COMPACT_ATOMS: atom_id res chain seq x y z
N MET A 1 17.51 -2.84 8.14
CA MET A 1 16.06 -3.12 8.07
C MET A 1 15.78 -4.21 7.04
N ASN A 2 15.09 -5.31 7.39
CA ASN A 2 14.62 -6.28 6.39
C ASN A 2 13.16 -5.98 6.03
N TRP A 3 12.96 -5.14 5.00
CA TRP A 3 11.64 -4.75 4.50
C TRP A 3 10.77 -5.97 4.11
N SER A 4 11.37 -7.11 3.77
CA SER A 4 10.67 -8.34 3.40
C SER A 4 9.81 -8.90 4.54
N ASN A 5 10.21 -8.67 5.80
CA ASN A 5 9.46 -9.12 6.98
C ASN A 5 8.16 -8.32 7.19
N TRP A 6 7.97 -7.22 6.47
CA TRP A 6 6.80 -6.35 6.58
C TRP A 6 5.70 -6.67 5.58
N GLU A 7 6.01 -7.37 4.47
CA GLU A 7 5.03 -7.73 3.45
C GLU A 7 3.79 -8.46 4.04
N PRO A 8 3.94 -9.44 4.95
CA PRO A 8 2.78 -10.08 5.57
C PRO A 8 1.92 -9.13 6.43
N ARG A 9 2.53 -8.08 7.00
CA ARG A 9 1.82 -7.08 7.82
C ARG A 9 1.01 -6.15 6.92
N PHE A 10 1.57 -5.74 5.79
CA PHE A 10 0.85 -4.94 4.77
C PHE A 10 -0.32 -5.73 4.18
N GLU A 11 -0.07 -6.98 3.78
CA GLU A 11 -1.11 -7.85 3.23
C GLU A 11 -2.27 -8.03 4.22
N ARG A 12 -1.95 -8.32 5.50
CA ARG A 12 -2.96 -8.44 6.55
C ARG A 12 -3.74 -7.15 6.74
N PHE A 13 -3.08 -6.00 6.78
CA PHE A 13 -3.75 -4.71 6.91
C PHE A 13 -4.75 -4.45 5.78
N LEU A 14 -4.42 -4.79 4.54
CA LEU A 14 -5.35 -4.65 3.41
C LEU A 14 -6.50 -5.68 3.46
N ARG A 15 -6.23 -6.88 3.97
CA ARG A 15 -7.21 -7.96 4.07
C ARG A 15 -8.24 -7.70 5.17
N ASP A 16 -7.80 -7.23 6.33
CA ASP A 16 -8.64 -6.94 7.49
C ASP A 16 -9.57 -5.74 7.23
N GLU A 17 -9.26 -4.90 6.24
CA GLU A 17 -10.04 -3.72 5.85
C GLU A 17 -10.97 -3.98 4.66
N ALA A 18 -11.02 -5.21 4.14
CA ALA A 18 -11.93 -5.60 3.06
C ALA A 18 -13.36 -5.88 3.55
N ASP A 19 -13.85 -5.12 4.54
CA ASP A 19 -15.23 -5.22 5.04
C ASP A 19 -16.20 -4.52 4.05
N ALA A 20 -17.06 -5.34 3.42
CA ALA A 20 -18.14 -5.01 2.47
C ALA A 20 -17.77 -4.98 0.96
N PRO A 21 -18.73 -5.28 0.07
CA PRO A 21 -18.55 -6.23 -1.04
C PRO A 21 -17.49 -5.74 -2.03
N ALA A 22 -16.43 -6.54 -2.11
CA ALA A 22 -15.25 -6.41 -2.95
C ALA A 22 -15.51 -5.62 -4.22
N ASP A 23 -15.05 -4.37 -4.22
CA ASP A 23 -14.79 -3.66 -5.47
C ASP A 23 -13.72 -4.46 -6.24
N PRO A 24 -14.01 -4.97 -7.45
CA PRO A 24 -13.07 -5.77 -8.24
C PRO A 24 -11.76 -5.04 -8.57
N ALA A 25 -11.71 -3.71 -8.41
CA ALA A 25 -10.50 -2.92 -8.62
C ALA A 25 -9.47 -3.06 -7.47
N HIS A 26 -9.90 -3.51 -6.29
CA HIS A 26 -9.07 -3.63 -5.08
C HIS A 26 -8.77 -5.10 -4.70
N ASP A 27 -8.78 -5.98 -5.70
CA ASP A 27 -8.39 -7.38 -5.57
C ASP A 27 -6.97 -7.49 -5.00
N PRO A 28 -6.73 -8.25 -3.91
CA PRO A 28 -5.39 -8.53 -3.39
C PRO A 28 -4.38 -8.95 -4.48
N ALA A 29 -4.85 -9.65 -5.52
CA ALA A 29 -4.01 -10.03 -6.64
C ALA A 29 -3.53 -8.83 -7.49
N HIS A 30 -4.30 -7.72 -7.54
CA HIS A 30 -3.84 -6.47 -8.17
C HIS A 30 -2.63 -5.91 -7.42
N THR A 31 -2.77 -5.71 -6.11
CA THR A 31 -1.69 -5.16 -5.26
C THR A 31 -0.43 -6.02 -5.32
N GLU A 32 -0.57 -7.35 -5.25
CA GLU A 32 0.58 -8.26 -5.38
C GLU A 32 1.32 -8.11 -6.72
N ARG A 33 0.59 -7.93 -7.83
CA ARG A 33 1.21 -7.70 -9.16
C ARG A 33 1.96 -6.38 -9.18
N VAL A 34 1.39 -5.32 -8.61
CA VAL A 34 2.02 -3.99 -8.51
C VAL A 34 3.31 -4.09 -7.68
N VAL A 35 3.24 -4.68 -6.48
CA VAL A 35 4.39 -4.89 -5.59
C VAL A 35 5.50 -5.68 -6.29
N ARG A 36 5.14 -6.75 -7.02
CA ARG A 36 6.12 -7.55 -7.76
C ARG A 36 6.86 -6.74 -8.83
N GLN A 37 6.13 -5.93 -9.59
CA GLN A 37 6.75 -5.08 -10.62
C GLN A 37 7.57 -3.94 -9.98
N ALA A 38 7.05 -3.29 -8.95
CA ALA A 38 7.76 -2.23 -8.22
C ALA A 38 9.09 -2.73 -7.64
N LYS A 39 9.11 -3.93 -7.04
CA LYS A 39 10.35 -4.57 -6.54
C LYS A 39 11.35 -4.85 -7.66
N ARG A 40 10.87 -5.29 -8.83
CA ARG A 40 11.74 -5.55 -9.99
C ARG A 40 12.37 -4.25 -10.49
N LEU A 41 11.56 -3.22 -10.70
CA LEU A 41 12.04 -1.91 -11.16
C LEU A 41 12.98 -1.28 -10.14
N ALA A 42 12.63 -1.29 -8.85
CA ALA A 42 13.49 -0.74 -7.80
C ALA A 42 14.88 -1.37 -7.74
N ARG A 43 14.99 -2.69 -7.99
CA ARG A 43 16.30 -3.35 -8.07
C ARG A 43 17.12 -2.93 -9.28
N VAL A 44 16.46 -2.71 -10.43
CA VAL A 44 17.13 -2.25 -11.66
C VAL A 44 17.60 -0.80 -11.51
N GLU A 45 16.76 0.05 -10.92
CA GLU A 45 17.03 1.48 -10.76
C GLU A 45 17.86 1.81 -9.49
N GLY A 46 18.18 0.83 -8.65
CA GLY A 46 18.88 1.06 -7.38
C GLY A 46 18.07 1.84 -6.35
N ALA A 47 16.74 1.81 -6.43
CA ALA A 47 15.85 2.52 -5.52
C ALA A 47 15.78 1.85 -4.13
N ALA A 48 15.47 2.63 -3.10
CA ALA A 48 15.32 2.16 -1.74
C ALA A 48 14.08 1.26 -1.61
N LEU A 49 14.27 -0.06 -1.56
CA LEU A 49 13.17 -1.03 -1.38
C LEU A 49 12.39 -0.82 -0.08
N ALA A 50 13.02 -0.26 0.95
CA ALA A 50 12.36 0.12 2.19
C ALA A 50 11.32 1.26 2.00
N VAL A 51 11.40 2.02 0.92
CA VAL A 51 10.40 3.05 0.57
C VAL A 51 9.42 2.50 -0.46
N VAL A 52 9.95 1.87 -1.51
CA VAL A 52 9.15 1.41 -2.65
C VAL A 52 8.16 0.31 -2.26
N VAL A 53 8.55 -0.64 -1.41
CA VAL A 53 7.69 -1.77 -1.05
C VAL A 53 6.48 -1.32 -0.21
N PRO A 54 6.64 -0.56 0.89
CA PRO A 54 5.49 -0.05 1.62
C PRO A 54 4.60 0.84 0.76
N ALA A 55 5.18 1.71 -0.08
CA ALA A 55 4.42 2.56 -0.98
C ALA A 55 3.56 1.73 -1.95
N ALA A 56 4.13 0.70 -2.58
CA ALA A 56 3.41 -0.15 -3.52
C ALA A 56 2.27 -0.95 -2.85
N TRP A 57 2.49 -1.46 -1.63
CA TRP A 57 1.45 -2.15 -0.88
C TRP A 57 0.31 -1.20 -0.49
N LEU A 58 0.62 0.01 -0.04
CA LEU A 58 -0.35 0.91 0.59
C LEU A 58 -0.94 1.98 -0.35
N HIS A 59 -0.54 1.99 -1.63
CA HIS A 59 -0.92 3.05 -2.59
C HIS A 59 -2.43 3.24 -2.76
N ASP A 60 -3.21 2.19 -2.53
CA ASP A 60 -4.66 2.18 -2.69
C ASP A 60 -5.38 1.66 -1.44
N CYS A 61 -4.79 1.89 -0.25
CA CYS A 61 -5.33 1.35 1.01
C CYS A 61 -6.56 2.08 1.55
N ALA A 62 -7.09 3.10 0.85
CA ALA A 62 -8.26 3.87 1.25
C ALA A 62 -9.38 3.76 0.22
N GLN A 63 -10.51 3.17 0.63
CA GLN A 63 -11.72 3.14 -0.19
C GLN A 63 -12.36 4.53 -0.24
N THR A 64 -12.34 5.15 -1.41
CA THR A 64 -13.12 6.37 -1.67
C THR A 64 -14.27 5.98 -2.60
N PRO A 65 -15.56 6.25 -2.26
CA PRO A 65 -16.68 5.88 -3.11
C PRO A 65 -16.48 6.41 -4.54
N LYS A 66 -16.61 5.52 -5.53
CA LYS A 66 -16.35 5.79 -6.96
C LYS A 66 -17.21 6.92 -7.55
N ASP A 67 -18.33 7.25 -6.90
CA ASP A 67 -19.29 8.29 -7.30
C ASP A 67 -19.14 9.61 -6.53
N SER A 68 -18.09 9.76 -5.71
CA SER A 68 -17.79 11.03 -5.04
C SER A 68 -16.89 11.91 -5.91
N ASP A 69 -17.16 13.22 -5.91
CA ASP A 69 -16.31 14.27 -6.51
C ASP A 69 -14.88 14.32 -5.89
N GLU A 70 -14.61 13.46 -4.90
CA GLU A 70 -13.37 13.37 -4.12
C GLU A 70 -12.36 12.36 -4.68
N ARG A 71 -12.53 11.83 -5.91
CA ARG A 71 -11.49 10.99 -6.54
C ARG A 71 -10.12 11.66 -6.56
N SER A 72 -10.07 12.98 -6.71
CA SER A 72 -8.84 13.79 -6.62
C SER A 72 -8.17 13.69 -5.23
N HIS A 73 -8.93 13.35 -4.19
CA HIS A 73 -8.45 13.17 -2.81
C HIS A 73 -8.15 11.72 -2.45
N ALA A 74 -8.49 10.74 -3.30
CA ALA A 74 -8.28 9.31 -3.00
C ALA A 74 -6.81 8.99 -2.70
N SER A 75 -5.88 9.52 -3.50
CA SER A 75 -4.44 9.35 -3.26
C SER A 75 -3.98 9.98 -1.94
N ALA A 76 -4.50 11.17 -1.61
CA ALA A 76 -4.17 11.84 -0.34
C ALA A 76 -4.77 11.10 0.87
N ALA A 77 -5.95 10.50 0.72
CA ALA A 77 -6.58 9.66 1.73
C ALA A 77 -5.78 8.37 1.96
N ALA A 78 -5.36 7.71 0.89
CA ALA A 78 -4.48 6.54 0.95
C ALA A 78 -3.14 6.89 1.62
N ALA A 79 -2.52 8.01 1.26
CA ALA A 79 -1.26 8.45 1.87
C ALA A 79 -1.40 8.68 3.38
N ARG A 80 -2.43 9.42 3.83
CA ARG A 80 -2.68 9.65 5.26
C ARG A 80 -2.95 8.35 6.01
N ARG A 81 -3.61 7.39 5.37
CA ARG A 81 -3.93 6.09 5.96
C ARG A 81 -2.71 5.18 6.05
N ALA A 82 -1.91 5.14 5.00
CA ALA A 82 -0.63 4.45 4.96
C ALA A 82 0.29 4.96 6.07
N GLN A 83 0.39 6.29 6.22
CA GLN A 83 1.19 6.91 7.27
C GLN A 83 0.75 6.46 8.66
N ARG A 84 -0.55 6.53 8.98
CA ARG A 84 -1.07 6.05 10.27
C ARG A 84 -0.71 4.58 10.53
N PHE A 85 -0.91 3.71 9.55
CA PHE A 85 -0.56 2.30 9.69
C PHE A 85 0.94 2.10 9.96
N LEU A 86 1.80 2.81 9.22
CA LEU A 86 3.25 2.70 9.36
C LEU A 86 3.72 3.19 10.74
N ASP A 87 3.17 4.31 11.21
CA ASP A 87 3.46 4.87 12.53
C ASP A 87 3.03 3.89 13.64
N ASP A 88 1.78 3.41 13.58
CA ASP A 88 1.21 2.49 14.57
C ASP A 88 1.93 1.13 14.60
N ALA A 89 2.36 0.64 13.44
CA ALA A 89 3.05 -0.64 13.31
C ALA A 89 4.54 -0.56 13.68
N GLY A 90 5.08 0.64 13.88
CA GLY A 90 6.48 0.93 14.23
C GLY A 90 7.44 0.82 13.04
N TYR A 91 7.01 1.25 11.84
CA TYR A 91 7.90 1.30 10.69
C TYR A 91 8.94 2.43 10.89
N PRO A 92 10.22 2.23 10.57
CA PRO A 92 11.23 3.27 10.71
C PRO A 92 10.90 4.52 9.90
N ALA A 93 10.96 5.68 10.55
CA ALA A 93 10.72 6.99 9.92
C ALA A 93 11.90 7.52 9.09
N GLU A 94 13.02 6.79 9.07
CA GLU A 94 14.26 7.15 8.37
C GLU A 94 14.26 6.80 6.87
N HIS A 95 13.14 6.28 6.37
CA HIS A 95 12.97 5.83 4.98
C HIS A 95 12.01 6.73 4.22
#